data_AF-A0A1F8T7F7-F1
#
_entry.id   AF-A0A1F8T7F7-F1
#
_cell.length_a   1.000
_cell.length_b   1.000
_cell.length_c   1.000
_cell.angle_alpha   90.00
_cell.angle_beta   90.00
_cell.angle_gamma   90.00
#
_symmetry.space_group_name_H-M   'P 1'
#
loop_
_entity.id
_entity.type
_entity.pdbx_description
1 polymer ?
#
loop_
_entity_poly.entity_id
_entity_poly.type
_entity_poly.pdbx_seq_one_letter_code
_entity_poly.pdbx_strand_id
1 'polypeptide(L)'
;MYRSTGFVSFVLRRLTGIALVLYLIAHIWVIGSVNGGTELFNSRLAAVQTPIFKLAEVALLAAVVYHAFDGVRLLIVHYFDVTEYRKSLFYAAFVVSAILTIAGGLPILLFAFQG
;
A
#
# COMPACT_ATOMS: atom_id res chain seq x y z
N MET A 1 4.65 -8.32 25.37
CA MET A 1 4.97 -7.04 24.70
C MET A 1 4.68 -7.05 23.19
N TYR A 2 5.16 -8.04 22.44
CA TYR A 2 5.05 -8.10 20.96
C TYR A 2 3.65 -8.45 20.37
N ARG A 3 2.66 -8.79 21.20
CA ARG A 3 1.30 -9.12 20.74
C ARG A 3 0.29 -7.98 20.92
N SER A 4 0.74 -6.81 21.37
CA SER A 4 -0.16 -5.67 21.55
C SER A 4 -0.58 -5.10 20.18
N THR A 5 -1.79 -4.57 20.09
CA THR A 5 -2.29 -3.90 18.87
C THR A 5 -1.39 -2.73 18.46
N GLY A 6 -0.80 -2.02 19.44
CA GLY A 6 0.17 -0.96 19.19
C GLY A 6 1.46 -1.47 18.53
N PHE A 7 2.01 -2.61 18.99
CA PHE A 7 3.20 -3.19 18.38
C PHE A 7 2.92 -3.70 16.96
N VAL A 8 1.79 -4.39 16.77
CA VAL A 8 1.35 -4.85 15.43
C VAL A 8 1.19 -3.66 14.48
N SER A 9 0.50 -2.61 14.91
CA SER A 9 0.32 -1.38 14.13
C SER A 9 1.65 -0.77 13.70
N PHE A 10 2.59 -0.64 14.65
CA PHE A 10 3.93 -0.10 14.40
C PHE A 10 4.69 -0.93 13.36
N VAL A 11 4.75 -2.26 13.52
CA VAL A 11 5.48 -3.14 12.61
C VAL A 11 4.90 -3.05 11.21
N LEU A 12 3.58 -3.18 11.08
CA LEU A 12 2.91 -3.08 9.78
C LEU A 12 3.21 -1.74 9.11
N ARG A 13 3.10 -0.61 9.83
CA ARG A 13 3.31 0.72 9.24
C ARG A 13 4.75 0.94 8.80
N ARG A 14 5.71 0.40 9.57
CA ARG A 14 7.13 0.48 9.22
C ARG A 14 7.43 -0.35 7.97
N LEU A 15 6.93 -1.59 7.90
CA LEU A 15 7.11 -2.46 6.74
C LEU A 15 6.46 -1.88 5.49
N THR A 16 5.23 -1.37 5.59
CA THR A 16 4.58 -0.72 4.45
C THR A 16 5.33 0.54 4.02
N GLY A 17 5.81 1.36 4.96
CA GLY A 17 6.63 2.54 4.63
C GLY A 17 7.91 2.18 3.86
N ILE A 18 8.61 1.11 4.27
CA ILE A 18 9.79 0.62 3.54
C ILE A 18 9.40 0.14 2.14
N ALA A 19 8.31 -0.63 2.02
CA ALA A 19 7.81 -1.09 0.73
C ALA A 19 7.46 0.07 -0.20
N LEU A 20 6.84 1.15 0.32
CA LEU A 20 6.51 2.35 -0.46
C LEU A 20 7.74 3.11 -0.95
N VAL A 21 8.81 3.17 -0.15
CA VAL A 21 10.08 3.78 -0.60
C VAL A 21 10.70 2.98 -1.74
N LEU A 22 10.73 1.64 -1.62
CA LEU A 22 11.24 0.77 -2.69
C LEU A 22 10.38 0.89 -3.96
N TYR A 23 9.06 0.92 -3.79
CA TYR A 23 8.13 1.17 -4.88
C TYR A 23 8.39 2.52 -5.55
N LEU A 24 8.63 3.59 -4.79
CA LEU A 24 8.84 4.92 -5.36
C LEU A 24 10.07 4.96 -6.28
N ILE A 25 11.15 4.25 -5.93
CA ILE A 25 12.33 4.11 -6.79
C ILE A 25 11.96 3.42 -8.10
N ALA A 26 11.28 2.27 -8.04
CA ALA A 26 10.83 1.54 -9.22
C ALA A 26 9.84 2.37 -10.08
N HIS A 27 8.94 3.09 -9.43
CA HIS A 27 7.91 3.92 -10.05
C HIS A 27 8.53 5.06 -10.85
N ILE A 28 9.50 5.78 -10.25
CA ILE A 28 10.23 6.85 -10.93
C ILE A 28 11.07 6.29 -12.08
N TRP A 29 11.64 5.09 -11.94
CA TRP A 29 12.40 4.44 -13.01
C TRP A 29 11.53 4.11 -14.25
N VAL A 30 10.29 3.66 -14.05
CA VAL A 30 9.34 3.40 -15.14
C VAL A 30 8.78 4.71 -15.69
N ILE A 31 8.12 5.54 -14.87
CA ILE A 31 7.44 6.75 -15.36
C ILE A 31 8.44 7.78 -15.89
N GLY A 32 9.59 7.96 -15.24
CA GLY A 32 10.62 8.89 -15.67
C GLY A 32 11.25 8.56 -17.02
N SER A 33 11.11 7.30 -17.49
CA SER A 33 11.59 6.88 -18.80
C SER A 33 10.83 7.49 -19.98
N VAL A 34 9.65 8.09 -19.73
CA VAL A 34 8.88 8.84 -20.72
C VAL A 34 9.71 9.94 -21.39
N ASN A 35 10.67 10.51 -20.66
CA ASN A 35 11.59 11.54 -21.17
C ASN A 35 12.57 11.00 -22.23
N GLY A 36 12.73 9.67 -22.34
CA GLY A 36 13.57 9.01 -23.35
C GLY A 36 12.80 8.54 -24.58
N GLY A 37 11.53 8.91 -24.73
CA GLY A 37 10.68 8.53 -25.86
C GLY A 37 9.75 7.34 -25.57
N THR A 38 8.77 7.16 -26.45
CA THR A 38 7.69 6.17 -26.30
C THR A 38 8.18 4.73 -26.30
N GLU A 39 9.19 4.42 -27.11
CA GLU A 39 9.77 3.07 -27.19
C GLU A 39 10.38 2.62 -25.86
N LEU A 40 11.21 3.47 -25.24
CA LEU A 40 11.83 3.18 -23.95
C LEU A 40 10.78 3.05 -22.83
N PHE A 41 9.79 3.94 -22.83
CA PHE A 41 8.69 3.89 -21.87
C PHE A 41 7.88 2.61 -21.98
N ASN A 42 7.46 2.25 -23.19
CA ASN A 42 6.68 1.04 -23.42
C ASN A 42 7.46 -0.22 -23.03
N SER A 43 8.77 -0.26 -23.32
CA SER A 43 9.65 -1.37 -22.92
C SER A 43 9.72 -1.53 -21.39
N ARG A 44 9.90 -0.44 -20.63
CA ARG A 44 9.94 -0.50 -19.17
C ARG A 44 8.57 -0.77 -18.55
N LEU A 45 7.50 -0.22 -19.13
CA LEU A 45 6.14 -0.47 -18.67
C LEU A 45 5.78 -1.96 -18.84
N ALA A 46 6.15 -2.58 -19.96
CA ALA A 46 5.92 -4.00 -20.20
C ALA A 46 6.57 -4.90 -19.13
N ALA A 47 7.73 -4.51 -18.60
CA ALA A 47 8.43 -5.27 -17.55
C ALA A 47 7.63 -5.39 -16.24
N VAL A 48 6.74 -4.42 -15.95
CA VAL A 48 5.90 -4.41 -14.74
C VAL A 48 4.44 -4.80 -15.01
N GLN A 49 4.11 -5.21 -16.24
CA GLN A 49 2.77 -5.66 -16.63
C GLN A 49 2.61 -7.19 -16.62
N THR A 50 3.57 -7.93 -16.06
CA THR A 50 3.50 -9.39 -15.99
C THR A 50 2.53 -9.88 -14.90
N PRO A 51 2.00 -11.11 -15.00
CA PRO A 51 1.05 -11.64 -14.01
C PRO A 51 1.59 -11.66 -12.57
N ILE A 52 2.89 -11.91 -12.37
CA ILE A 52 3.51 -11.85 -11.04
C ILE A 52 3.47 -10.43 -10.46
N PHE A 53 3.64 -9.41 -11.31
CA PHE A 53 3.54 -8.01 -10.90
C PHE A 53 2.10 -7.60 -10.58
N LYS A 54 1.08 -8.32 -11.08
CA LYS A 54 -0.31 -8.10 -10.64
C LYS A 54 -0.54 -8.47 -9.18
N LEU A 55 0.11 -9.52 -8.68
CA LEU A 55 0.10 -9.82 -7.24
C LEU A 55 0.84 -8.72 -6.45
N ALA A 56 1.97 -8.23 -6.99
CA ALA A 56 2.69 -7.13 -6.39
C ALA A 56 1.88 -5.82 -6.37
N GLU A 57 1.05 -5.57 -7.39
CA GLU A 57 0.14 -4.42 -7.48
C GLU A 57 -0.92 -4.45 -6.37
N VAL A 58 -1.50 -5.62 -6.09
CA VAL A 58 -2.44 -5.81 -4.97
C VAL A 58 -1.75 -5.65 -3.62
N ALA A 59 -0.54 -6.21 -3.46
CA ALA A 59 0.26 -6.05 -2.24
C ALA A 59 0.65 -4.58 -2.00
N LEU A 60 0.99 -3.85 -3.08
CA LEU A 60 1.27 -2.43 -3.04
C LEU A 60 0.02 -1.62 -2.64
N LEU A 61 -1.15 -1.94 -3.22
CA LEU A 61 -2.42 -1.31 -2.84
C LEU A 61 -2.67 -1.48 -1.33
N ALA A 62 -2.51 -2.71 -0.81
CA ALA A 62 -2.64 -2.98 0.61
C ALA A 62 -1.67 -2.14 1.45
N ALA A 63 -0.41 -2.03 1.01
CA ALA A 63 0.62 -1.25 1.69
C ALA A 63 0.29 0.25 1.71
N VAL A 64 -0.09 0.85 0.58
CA VAL A 64 -0.46 2.26 0.46
C VAL A 64 -1.63 2.58 1.38
N VAL A 65 -2.72 1.82 1.25
CA VAL A 65 -3.96 2.07 1.99
C VAL A 65 -3.71 1.94 3.49
N TYR A 66 -3.13 0.83 3.94
CA TYR A 66 -2.86 0.64 5.37
C TYR A 66 -1.92 1.73 5.90
N HIS A 67 -0.85 2.08 5.18
CA HIS A 67 0.09 3.12 5.60
C HIS A 67 -0.58 4.47 5.80
N ALA A 68 -1.45 4.87 4.85
CA ALA A 68 -2.20 6.12 4.93
C ALA A 68 -3.16 6.14 6.12
N PHE A 69 -4.02 5.12 6.25
CA PHE A 69 -5.03 5.08 7.32
C PHE A 69 -4.42 4.94 8.72
N ASP A 70 -3.38 4.11 8.89
CA ASP A 70 -2.71 3.98 10.19
C ASP A 70 -1.88 5.22 10.56
N GLY A 71 -1.36 5.95 9.56
CA GLY A 71 -0.75 7.27 9.73
C GLY A 71 -1.76 8.31 10.23
N VAL A 72 -2.92 8.42 9.56
CA VAL A 72 -4.02 9.31 9.98
C VAL A 72 -4.53 8.95 11.37
N ARG A 73 -4.67 7.65 11.68
CA ARG A 73 -5.04 7.18 13.01
C ARG A 73 -4.10 7.71 14.09
N LEU A 74 -2.78 7.69 13.85
CA LEU A 74 -1.83 8.25 14.81
C LEU A 74 -1.98 9.76 14.98
N LEU A 75 -2.18 10.49 13.88
CA LEU A 75 -2.44 11.93 13.97
C LEU A 75 -3.66 12.20 14.84
N ILE A 76 -4.76 11.45 14.62
CA ILE A 76 -5.97 11.58 15.44
C ILE A 76 -5.67 11.31 16.92
N VAL A 77 -5.03 10.19 17.24
CA VAL A 77 -4.72 9.83 18.63
C VAL A 77 -3.82 10.88 19.30
N HIS A 78 -2.85 11.44 18.55
CA HIS A 78 -1.90 12.40 19.09
C HIS A 78 -2.51 13.80 19.28
N TYR A 79 -3.23 14.31 18.29
CA TYR A 79 -3.74 15.69 18.31
C TYR A 79 -5.03 15.85 19.12
N PHE A 80 -5.83 14.80 19.27
CA PHE A 80 -7.09 14.85 20.05
C PHE A 80 -6.98 14.18 21.42
N ASP A 81 -5.81 13.68 21.80
CA ASP A 81 -5.53 13.02 23.10
C ASP A 81 -6.48 11.85 23.45
N VAL A 82 -6.97 11.14 22.43
CA VAL A 82 -7.95 10.05 22.54
C VAL A 82 -7.30 8.67 22.75
N THR A 83 -6.33 8.59 23.68
CA THR A 83 -5.46 7.41 23.82
C THR A 83 -6.18 6.14 24.30
N GLU A 84 -7.33 6.27 24.95
CA GLU A 84 -8.23 5.20 25.38
C GLU A 84 -8.88 4.49 24.19
N TYR A 85 -9.10 5.19 23.06
CA TYR A 85 -9.67 4.65 21.83
C TYR A 85 -8.63 4.05 20.88
N ARG A 86 -7.34 4.03 21.24
CA ARG A 86 -6.25 3.54 20.36
C ARG A 86 -6.50 2.14 19.79
N LYS A 87 -7.15 1.26 20.56
CA LYS A 87 -7.43 -0.13 20.16
C LYS A 87 -8.58 -0.19 19.16
N SER A 88 -9.70 0.50 19.43
CA SER A 88 -10.84 0.56 18.50
C SER A 88 -10.47 1.26 17.21
N LEU A 89 -9.75 2.39 17.28
CA LEU A 89 -9.26 3.13 16.13
C LEU A 89 -8.27 2.30 15.27
N PHE A 90 -7.45 1.44 15.88
CA PHE A 90 -6.59 0.52 15.13
C PHE A 90 -7.42 -0.47 14.32
N TYR A 91 -8.41 -1.13 14.92
CA TYR A 91 -9.27 -2.05 14.20
C TYR A 91 -10.10 -1.35 13.12
N ALA A 92 -10.61 -0.14 13.39
CA ALA A 92 -11.31 0.65 12.40
C ALA A 92 -10.42 0.94 11.17
N ALA A 93 -9.20 1.46 11.40
CA ALA A 93 -8.25 1.71 10.33
C ALA A 93 -7.88 0.42 9.56
N PHE A 94 -7.67 -0.69 10.27
CA PHE A 94 -7.33 -1.98 9.67
C PHE A 94 -8.47 -2.54 8.81
N VAL A 95 -9.71 -2.52 9.30
CA VAL A 95 -10.89 -3.00 8.58
C VAL A 95 -11.17 -2.14 7.35
N VAL A 96 -11.12 -0.81 7.47
CA VAL A 96 -11.25 0.10 6.33
C VAL A 96 -10.18 -0.21 5.28
N SER A 97 -8.93 -0.42 5.72
CA SER A 97 -7.84 -0.76 4.82
C SER A 97 -8.07 -2.09 4.10
N ALA A 98 -8.54 -3.11 4.82
CA ALA A 98 -8.84 -4.41 4.24
C ALA A 98 -9.99 -4.34 3.23
N ILE A 99 -11.08 -3.62 3.56
CA ILE A 99 -12.22 -3.43 2.64
C ILE A 99 -11.77 -2.75 1.35
N LEU A 100 -11.02 -1.64 1.45
CA LEU A 100 -10.54 -0.92 0.27
C LEU A 100 -9.55 -1.74 -0.57
N THR A 101 -8.69 -2.52 0.10
CA THR A 101 -7.77 -3.45 -0.57
C THR A 101 -8.52 -4.54 -1.33
N ILE A 102 -9.57 -5.11 -0.73
CA ILE A 102 -10.40 -6.13 -1.41
C ILE A 102 -11.17 -5.50 -2.57
N ALA A 103 -11.80 -4.34 -2.35
CA ALA A 103 -12.58 -3.65 -3.36
C ALA A 103 -11.74 -3.25 -4.58
N GLY A 104 -10.50 -2.76 -4.39
CA GLY A 104 -9.59 -2.42 -5.48
C GLY A 104 -8.81 -3.63 -6.03
N GLY A 105 -8.44 -4.58 -5.17
CA GLY A 105 -7.63 -5.74 -5.52
C GLY A 105 -8.39 -6.80 -6.30
N LEU A 106 -9.69 -7.00 -6.04
CA LEU A 106 -10.50 -7.96 -6.78
C LEU A 106 -10.53 -7.65 -8.28
N PRO A 107 -10.85 -6.42 -8.73
CA PRO A 107 -10.73 -6.06 -10.15
C PRO A 107 -9.34 -6.32 -10.72
N ILE A 108 -8.27 -5.95 -10.03
CA ILE A 108 -6.89 -6.15 -10.49
C ILE A 108 -6.62 -7.63 -10.77
N LEU A 109 -7.05 -8.53 -9.88
CA LEU A 109 -6.88 -9.97 -10.05
C LEU A 109 -7.80 -10.53 -11.14
N LEU A 110 -9.06 -10.09 -11.21
CA LEU A 110 -10.00 -10.56 -12.23
C LEU A 110 -9.51 -10.22 -13.63
N PHE A 111 -9.02 -8.99 -13.84
CA PHE A 111 -8.47 -8.57 -15.13
C PHE A 111 -7.09 -9.17 -15.42
N ALA A 112 -6.33 -9.58 -14.42
CA ALA A 112 -5.01 -10.19 -14.60
C ALA A 112 -5.06 -11.56 -15.31
N PHE A 113 -6.22 -12.25 -15.27
CA PHE A 113 -6.39 -13.59 -15.86
C PHE A 113 -7.34 -13.62 -17.06
N GLN A 114 -7.79 -12.45 -17.54
CA GLN A 114 -8.73 -12.31 -18.66
C GLN A 114 -8.06 -11.88 -19.98
N GLY A 115 -6.74 -11.67 -20.00
CA GLY A 115 -5.93 -11.37 -21.18
C GLY A 115 -4.82 -12.39 -21.35
#